data_AF-A0A845YS61-F1
#
_entry.id   AF-A0A845YS61-F1
#
_cell.length_a   1.000
_cell.length_b   1.000
_cell.length_c   1.000
_cell.angle_alpha   90.00
_cell.angle_beta   90.00
_cell.angle_gamma   90.00
#
_symmetry.space_group_name_H-M   'P 1'
#
loop_
_entity.id
_entity.type
_entity.pdbx_description
1 polymer ?
#
loop_
_entity_poly.entity_id
_entity_poly.type
_entity_poly.pdbx_seq_one_letter_code
_entity_poly.pdbx_strand_id
1 'polypeptide(L)'
;MCVTCGCSDNSETTITNFQTGEKMSVDNHHSHTHTLPDGTVITHTHSHSNTPENHHHETAEIYAKMHGTTISLEQNILQKNDLLAAQNRGWFKGRNILALNLVSSPGSGKTTLLARTINDLKSELTFSVIEGDQETINDAEKIRQTGCKVVQINT
;
A
#
# COMPACT_ATOMS: atom_id res chain seq x y z
N MET A 1 17.22 -2.35 0.53
CA MET A 1 17.03 -3.21 -0.67
C MET A 1 16.40 -4.52 -0.24
N CYS A 2 15.09 -4.66 -0.46
CA CYS A 2 14.38 -5.90 -0.19
C CYS A 2 14.86 -6.99 -1.16
N VAL A 3 15.52 -8.03 -0.64
CA VAL A 3 16.04 -9.18 -1.40
C VAL A 3 14.96 -10.01 -2.11
N THR A 4 13.70 -9.82 -1.73
CA THR A 4 12.56 -10.58 -2.24
C THR A 4 11.83 -9.87 -3.39
N CYS A 5 11.89 -8.55 -3.47
CA CYS A 5 11.10 -7.76 -4.43
C CYS A 5 11.89 -6.69 -5.19
N GLY A 6 13.15 -6.39 -4.83
CA GLY A 6 13.99 -5.45 -5.56
C GLY A 6 13.65 -3.96 -5.44
N CYS A 7 12.56 -3.59 -4.75
CA CYS A 7 12.18 -2.20 -4.53
C CYS A 7 13.18 -1.48 -3.58
N SER A 8 13.48 -0.22 -3.90
CA SER A 8 14.30 0.68 -3.08
C SER A 8 13.46 1.32 -1.97
N ASP A 9 14.05 1.51 -0.79
CA ASP A 9 13.37 1.90 0.46
C ASP A 9 12.86 3.36 0.50
N ASN A 10 12.78 4.04 -0.65
CA ASN A 10 12.47 5.46 -0.79
C ASN A 10 11.17 5.76 -1.59
N SER A 11 10.31 4.77 -1.83
CA SER A 11 9.01 5.00 -2.49
C SER A 11 7.97 5.50 -1.49
N GLU A 12 7.71 6.80 -1.48
CA GLU A 12 6.54 7.37 -0.79
C GLU A 12 5.26 6.93 -1.51
N THR A 13 4.30 6.39 -0.77
CA THR A 13 3.00 6.03 -1.32
C THR A 13 2.27 7.29 -1.79
N THR A 14 1.87 7.34 -3.06
CA THR A 14 1.17 8.50 -3.63
C THR A 14 -0.14 8.08 -4.26
N ILE A 15 -1.19 8.87 -4.02
CA ILE A 15 -2.49 8.72 -4.66
C ILE A 15 -2.63 9.84 -5.68
N THR A 16 -2.88 9.48 -6.93
CA THR A 16 -3.12 10.45 -8.01
C THR A 16 -4.57 10.35 -8.47
N ASN A 17 -5.31 11.45 -8.35
CA ASN A 17 -6.65 11.57 -8.89
C ASN A 17 -6.58 12.17 -10.30
N PHE A 18 -6.86 11.36 -11.31
CA PHE A 18 -6.78 11.81 -12.71
C PHE A 18 -7.95 12.70 -13.17
N GLN A 19 -9.00 12.85 -12.36
CA GLN A 19 -10.10 13.77 -12.68
C GLN A 19 -9.77 15.20 -12.25
N THR A 20 -9.06 15.38 -11.13
CA THR A 20 -8.68 16.69 -10.60
C THR A 20 -7.22 17.05 -10.89
N GLY A 21 -6.39 16.07 -11.23
CA GLY A 21 -4.93 16.24 -11.36
C GLY A 21 -4.21 16.35 -10.01
N GLU A 22 -4.92 16.23 -8.89
CA GLU A 22 -4.35 16.31 -7.56
C GLU A 22 -3.56 15.04 -7.24
N LYS A 23 -2.34 15.24 -6.74
CA LYS A 23 -1.47 14.20 -6.22
C LYS A 23 -1.30 14.44 -4.72
N MET A 24 -1.60 13.42 -3.92
CA MET A 24 -1.39 13.44 -2.47
C MET A 24 -0.36 12.40 -2.07
N SER A 25 0.56 12.76 -1.18
CA SER A 25 1.40 11.79 -0.47
C SER A 25 0.61 11.23 0.71
N VAL A 26 0.78 9.93 0.97
CA VAL A 26 0.24 9.27 2.16
C VAL A 26 1.37 9.13 3.15
N ASP A 27 1.63 10.20 3.90
CA ASP A 27 2.72 10.23 4.87
C ASP A 27 2.39 9.35 6.09
N ASN A 28 3.25 8.38 6.38
CA ASN A 28 3.14 7.51 7.57
C ASN A 28 3.99 8.02 8.75
N HIS A 29 4.18 9.34 8.86
CA HIS A 29 4.95 9.98 9.94
C HIS A 29 4.06 10.26 11.16
N HIS A 30 4.28 9.52 12.24
CA HIS A 30 3.64 9.80 13.52
C HIS A 30 4.50 10.81 14.32
N SER A 31 4.10 12.08 14.29
CA SER A 31 4.56 13.06 15.27
C SER A 31 3.69 12.94 16.51
N HIS A 32 4.31 12.93 17.68
CA HIS A 32 3.56 13.08 18.93
C HIS A 32 4.27 14.07 19.85
N THR A 33 3.47 14.71 20.67
CA THR A 33 3.87 15.84 21.50
C THR A 33 3.61 15.48 22.95
N HIS A 34 4.64 15.57 23.79
CA HIS A 34 4.53 15.38 25.24
C HIS A 34 4.74 16.71 25.95
N THR A 35 3.94 16.97 26.97
CA THR A 35 4.17 18.07 27.91
C THR A 35 4.80 17.50 29.16
N LEU A 36 6.05 17.91 29.44
CA LEU A 36 6.78 17.50 30.63
C LEU A 36 6.16 18.13 31.90
N PRO A 37 6.40 17.56 33.09
CA PRO A 37 5.88 18.08 34.35
C PRO A 37 6.30 19.52 34.68
N ASP A 38 7.35 20.04 34.04
CA ASP A 38 7.82 21.43 34.16
C ASP A 38 7.16 22.40 33.16
N GLY A 39 6.21 21.91 32.36
CA GLY A 39 5.48 22.67 31.34
C GLY A 39 6.17 22.71 29.98
N THR A 40 7.33 22.08 29.82
CA THR A 40 8.05 22.06 28.54
C THR A 40 7.36 21.14 27.55
N VAL A 41 7.02 21.66 26.36
CA VAL A 41 6.39 20.89 25.29
C VAL A 41 7.47 20.38 24.33
N ILE A 42 7.57 19.05 24.19
CA ILE A 42 8.51 18.39 23.29
C ILE A 42 7.72 17.64 22.22
N THR A 43 7.92 18.03 20.96
CA THR A 43 7.46 17.28 19.79
C THR A 43 8.64 16.56 19.17
N HIS A 44 8.52 15.25 18.98
CA HIS A 44 9.54 14.50 18.27
C HIS A 44 8.92 13.48 17.30
N THR A 45 9.73 13.16 16.30
CA THR A 45 9.44 12.21 15.22
C THR A 45 10.46 11.09 15.30
N HIS A 46 10.01 9.84 15.40
CA HIS A 46 10.91 8.68 15.39
C HIS A 46 10.88 7.96 14.05
N SER A 47 12.07 7.65 13.56
CA SER A 47 12.35 6.69 12.50
C SER A 47 13.14 5.55 13.17
N HIS A 48 12.60 4.33 13.18
CA HIS A 48 13.27 3.21 13.85
C HIS A 48 14.45 2.69 13.00
N SER A 49 15.68 3.05 13.38
CA SER A 49 16.90 2.37 12.93
C SER A 49 17.54 1.65 14.12
N ASN A 50 17.53 0.31 14.08
CA ASN A 50 18.15 -0.53 15.12
C ASN A 50 19.63 -0.77 14.78
N THR A 51 20.54 -0.47 15.70
CA THR A 51 21.94 -0.95 15.66
C THR A 51 22.37 -1.48 17.03
N PRO A 52 22.94 -2.69 17.10
CA PRO A 52 23.84 -3.04 18.21
C PRO A 52 25.19 -3.62 17.73
N GLU A 53 26.27 -3.29 18.46
CA GLU A 53 27.65 -3.78 18.29
C GLU A 53 27.98 -4.99 19.21
N ASN A 54 28.85 -5.89 18.69
CA ASN A 54 29.69 -6.95 19.32
C ASN A 54 29.00 -8.09 20.12
N HIS A 55 29.19 -9.39 19.80
CA HIS A 55 30.40 -10.20 20.05
C HIS A 55 30.30 -11.65 19.47
N HIS A 56 31.43 -12.15 18.95
CA HIS A 56 31.64 -13.47 18.35
C HIS A 56 31.28 -14.69 19.24
N HIS A 57 30.02 -15.12 19.25
CA HIS A 57 29.58 -16.52 19.48
C HIS A 57 28.16 -16.76 18.92
N GLU A 58 27.82 -16.03 17.85
CA GLU A 58 26.48 -15.45 17.76
C GLU A 58 25.76 -15.81 16.47
N THR A 59 26.37 -16.50 15.50
CA THR A 59 25.74 -16.68 14.18
C THR A 59 24.45 -17.50 14.24
N ALA A 60 24.42 -18.67 14.89
CA ALA A 60 23.20 -19.49 14.96
C ALA A 60 22.07 -18.84 15.78
N GLU A 61 22.41 -18.18 16.89
CA GLU A 61 21.44 -17.44 17.72
C GLU A 61 20.98 -16.14 17.04
N ILE A 62 21.87 -15.43 16.34
CA ILE A 62 21.52 -14.28 15.49
C ILE A 62 20.61 -14.74 14.36
N TYR A 63 20.92 -15.83 13.65
CA TYR A 63 20.03 -16.33 12.59
C TYR A 63 18.67 -16.72 13.17
N ALA A 64 18.61 -17.45 14.29
CA ALA A 64 17.35 -17.80 14.93
C ALA A 64 16.57 -16.57 15.43
N LYS A 65 17.26 -15.56 15.99
CA LYS A 65 16.65 -14.33 16.50
C LYS A 65 16.23 -13.39 15.38
N MET A 66 17.02 -13.28 14.30
CA MET A 66 16.68 -12.55 13.08
C MET A 66 15.50 -13.21 12.38
N HIS A 67 15.54 -14.52 12.11
CA HIS A 67 14.42 -15.24 11.51
C HIS A 67 13.17 -15.20 12.38
N GLY A 68 13.30 -15.38 13.69
CA GLY A 68 12.18 -15.25 14.63
C GLY A 68 11.56 -13.85 14.62
N THR A 69 12.38 -12.80 14.60
CA THR A 69 11.92 -11.40 14.52
C THR A 69 11.29 -11.10 13.17
N THR A 70 11.87 -11.58 12.06
CA THR A 70 11.32 -11.44 10.71
C THR A 70 9.96 -12.13 10.60
N ILE A 71 9.83 -13.37 11.06
CA ILE A 71 8.56 -14.11 11.04
C ILE A 71 7.51 -13.39 11.89
N SER A 72 7.88 -12.92 13.09
CA SER A 72 6.95 -12.18 13.95
C SER A 72 6.53 -10.85 13.33
N LEU A 73 7.45 -10.12 12.72
CA LEU A 73 7.16 -8.87 12.03
C LEU A 73 6.25 -9.09 10.82
N GLU A 74 6.54 -10.08 9.98
CA GLU A 74 5.71 -10.49 8.84
C GLU A 74 4.29 -10.86 9.30
N GLN A 75 4.17 -11.67 10.36
CA GLN A 75 2.87 -12.02 10.95
C GLN A 75 2.10 -10.79 11.44
N ASN A 76 2.78 -9.86 12.12
CA ASN A 76 2.16 -8.64 12.61
C ASN A 76 1.70 -7.73 11.46
N ILE A 77 2.49 -7.60 10.38
CA ILE A 77 2.14 -6.82 9.19
C ILE A 77 0.92 -7.45 8.49
N LEU A 78 0.94 -8.77 8.29
CA LEU A 78 -0.18 -9.50 7.68
C LEU A 78 -1.45 -9.36 8.51
N GLN A 79 -1.35 -9.48 9.84
CA GLN A 79 -2.50 -9.32 10.74
C GLN A 79 -3.08 -7.89 10.69
N LYS A 80 -2.22 -6.86 10.66
CA LYS A 80 -2.66 -5.48 10.49
C LYS A 80 -3.36 -5.27 9.14
N ASN A 81 -2.82 -5.85 8.06
CA ASN A 81 -3.43 -5.79 6.75
C ASN A 81 -4.79 -6.51 6.71
N ASP A 82 -4.92 -7.67 7.35
CA ASP A 82 -6.17 -8.41 7.46
C ASP A 82 -7.27 -7.61 8.17
N LEU A 83 -6.89 -6.87 9.23
CA LEU A 83 -7.80 -5.97 9.94
C LEU A 83 -8.28 -4.84 9.02
N LEU A 84 -7.38 -4.18 8.29
CA LEU A 84 -7.72 -3.14 7.33
C LEU A 84 -8.60 -3.68 6.19
N ALA A 85 -8.27 -4.87 5.66
CA ALA A 85 -9.06 -5.53 4.63
C ALA A 85 -10.47 -5.88 5.13
N ALA A 86 -10.62 -6.30 6.39
CA ALA A 86 -11.93 -6.53 7.00
C ALA A 86 -12.75 -5.24 7.12
N GLN A 87 -12.12 -4.14 7.52
CA GLN A 87 -12.77 -2.82 7.56
C GLN A 87 -13.24 -2.38 6.17
N ASN A 88 -12.40 -2.52 5.14
CA ASN A 88 -12.74 -2.20 3.76
C ASN A 88 -13.93 -3.05 3.26
N ARG A 89 -13.92 -4.37 3.50
CA ARG A 89 -15.04 -5.25 3.16
C ARG A 89 -16.34 -4.81 3.82
N GLY A 90 -16.29 -4.43 5.10
CA GLY A 90 -17.44 -3.87 5.83
C GLY A 90 -17.94 -2.57 5.20
N TRP A 91 -17.03 -1.66 4.85
CA TRP A 91 -17.34 -0.36 4.24
C TRP A 91 -18.00 -0.52 2.86
N PHE A 92 -17.50 -1.42 2.01
CA PHE A 92 -18.07 -1.73 0.69
C PHE A 92 -19.44 -2.41 0.83
N LYS A 93 -19.56 -3.40 1.71
CA LYS A 93 -20.81 -4.13 1.94
C LYS A 93 -21.92 -3.20 2.43
N GLY A 94 -21.61 -2.30 3.38
CA GLY A 94 -22.57 -1.31 3.88
C GLY A 94 -23.08 -0.32 2.82
N ARG A 95 -22.42 -0.25 1.66
CA ARG A 95 -22.78 0.62 0.53
C ARG A 95 -23.26 -0.15 -0.71
N ASN A 96 -23.46 -1.47 -0.58
CA ASN A 96 -23.81 -2.35 -1.70
C ASN A 96 -22.82 -2.28 -2.87
N ILE A 97 -21.52 -2.13 -2.58
CA ILE A 97 -20.46 -2.12 -3.58
C ILE A 97 -19.85 -3.52 -3.69
N LEU A 98 -19.83 -4.09 -4.89
CA LEU A 98 -19.04 -5.26 -5.21
C LEU A 98 -17.61 -4.83 -5.54
N ALA A 99 -16.68 -5.09 -4.62
CA ALA A 99 -15.25 -4.85 -4.84
C ALA A 99 -14.55 -6.14 -5.30
N LEU A 100 -13.86 -6.08 -6.44
CA LEU A 100 -13.09 -7.19 -7.01
C LEU A 100 -11.61 -6.84 -7.00
N ASN A 101 -10.77 -7.76 -6.50
CA ASN A 101 -9.31 -7.64 -6.58
C ASN A 101 -8.80 -8.55 -7.71
N LEU A 102 -8.16 -7.98 -8.73
CA LEU A 102 -7.62 -8.71 -9.87
C LEU A 102 -6.10 -8.76 -9.77
N VAL A 103 -5.57 -9.94 -9.44
CA VAL A 103 -4.14 -10.20 -9.33
C VAL A 103 -3.72 -11.16 -10.44
N SER A 104 -2.66 -10.85 -11.16
CA SER A 104 -2.14 -11.68 -12.24
C SER A 104 -0.66 -11.40 -12.50
N SER A 105 0.01 -12.28 -13.24
CA SER A 105 1.40 -12.05 -13.68
C SER A 105 1.51 -10.84 -14.62
N PRO A 106 2.65 -10.14 -14.66
CA PRO A 106 2.88 -9.06 -15.62
C PRO A 106 2.60 -9.49 -17.07
N GLY A 107 1.98 -8.63 -17.88
CA GLY A 107 1.68 -8.90 -19.29
C GLY A 107 0.54 -9.91 -19.56
N SER A 108 -0.12 -10.45 -18.53
CA SER A 108 -1.24 -11.41 -18.68
C SER A 108 -2.53 -10.82 -19.27
N GLY A 109 -2.58 -9.52 -19.52
CA GLY A 109 -3.73 -8.85 -20.13
C GLY A 109 -4.81 -8.38 -19.16
N LYS A 110 -4.53 -8.28 -17.85
CA LYS A 110 -5.43 -7.71 -16.82
C LYS A 110 -6.10 -6.41 -17.29
N THR A 111 -5.30 -5.46 -17.74
CA THR A 111 -5.76 -4.13 -18.14
C THR A 111 -6.65 -4.20 -19.39
N THR A 112 -6.31 -5.04 -20.37
CA THR A 112 -7.13 -5.26 -21.56
C THR A 112 -8.49 -5.89 -21.22
N LEU A 113 -8.49 -6.92 -20.37
CA LEU A 113 -9.71 -7.58 -19.91
C LEU A 113 -10.61 -6.58 -19.16
N LEU A 114 -10.03 -5.78 -18.27
CA LEU A 114 -10.77 -4.79 -17.49
C LEU A 114 -11.36 -3.69 -18.39
N ALA A 115 -10.56 -3.13 -19.30
CA ALA A 115 -11.01 -2.09 -20.24
C ALA A 115 -12.16 -2.59 -21.13
N ARG A 116 -12.08 -3.84 -21.60
CA ARG A 116 -13.15 -4.45 -22.40
C ARG A 116 -14.42 -4.65 -21.59
N THR A 117 -14.29 -5.21 -20.38
CA THR A 117 -15.42 -5.44 -19.47
C THR A 117 -16.17 -4.15 -19.17
N ILE A 118 -15.45 -3.05 -18.91
CA ILE A 118 -16.06 -1.74 -18.68
C ILE A 118 -16.79 -1.26 -19.92
N ASN A 119 -16.17 -1.31 -21.10
CA ASN A 119 -16.82 -0.85 -22.32
C ASN A 119 -18.10 -1.63 -22.66
N ASP A 120 -18.10 -2.94 -22.42
CA ASP A 120 -19.23 -3.81 -22.70
C ASP A 120 -20.39 -3.60 -21.70
N LEU A 121 -20.09 -3.22 -20.44
CA LEU A 121 -21.09 -3.18 -19.36
C LEU A 121 -21.37 -1.79 -18.77
N LYS A 122 -20.68 -0.72 -19.20
CA LYS A 122 -20.82 0.63 -18.60
C LYS A 122 -22.22 1.26 -18.73
N SER A 123 -23.08 0.75 -19.60
CA SER A 123 -24.48 1.17 -19.71
C SER A 123 -25.38 0.53 -18.64
N GLU A 124 -24.94 -0.58 -18.06
CA GLU A 124 -25.72 -1.39 -17.09
C GLU A 124 -25.17 -1.24 -15.67
N LEU A 125 -23.85 -1.07 -15.54
CA LEU A 125 -23.15 -1.03 -14.27
C LEU A 125 -22.29 0.23 -14.15
N THR A 126 -22.20 0.76 -12.94
CA THR A 126 -21.27 1.84 -12.61
C THR A 126 -19.94 1.26 -12.16
N PHE A 127 -18.86 1.66 -12.82
CA PHE A 127 -17.51 1.21 -12.50
C PHE A 127 -16.69 2.32 -11.83
N SER A 128 -15.78 1.91 -10.96
CA SER A 128 -14.68 2.72 -10.45
C SER A 128 -13.48 1.81 -10.27
N VAL A 129 -12.31 2.26 -10.72
CA VAL A 129 -11.09 1.44 -10.74
C VAL A 129 -10.03 2.05 -9.84
N ILE A 130 -9.41 1.20 -9.04
CA ILE A 130 -8.20 1.50 -8.29
C ILE A 130 -7.06 0.74 -8.98
N GLU A 131 -6.11 1.49 -9.54
CA GLU A 131 -4.90 0.97 -10.17
C GLU A 131 -3.78 0.96 -9.11
N GLY A 132 -3.01 -0.12 -9.04
CA GLY A 132 -2.06 -0.39 -7.95
C GLY A 132 -0.73 -0.91 -8.46
N ASP A 133 -0.24 -0.38 -9.58
CA ASP A 133 1.01 -0.79 -10.19
C ASP A 133 2.08 0.32 -10.03
N GLN A 134 3.34 -0.10 -9.84
CA GLN A 134 4.49 0.81 -9.90
C GLN A 134 4.80 1.23 -11.35
N GLU A 135 4.36 0.44 -12.36
CA GLU A 135 4.56 0.75 -13.77
C GLU A 135 3.46 1.64 -14.38
N THR A 136 3.89 2.86 -14.77
CA THR A 136 3.35 3.83 -15.73
C THR A 136 1.86 4.22 -15.71
N ILE A 137 1.62 5.54 -15.80
CA ILE A 137 0.35 6.24 -16.08
C ILE A 137 -0.47 5.61 -17.23
N ASN A 138 0.16 4.80 -18.09
CA ASN A 138 -0.42 4.20 -19.27
C ASN A 138 -1.63 3.30 -18.97
N ASP A 139 -1.58 2.49 -17.91
CA ASP A 139 -2.68 1.58 -17.59
C ASP A 139 -3.88 2.32 -17.01
N ALA A 140 -3.65 3.28 -16.12
CA ALA A 140 -4.69 4.18 -15.65
C ALA A 140 -5.32 4.96 -16.82
N GLU A 141 -4.53 5.44 -17.79
CA GLU A 141 -5.02 6.20 -18.95
C GLU A 141 -5.86 5.33 -19.89
N LYS A 142 -5.44 4.09 -20.21
CA LYS A 142 -6.26 3.15 -21.00
C LYS A 142 -7.62 2.91 -20.36
N ILE A 143 -7.68 2.78 -19.03
CA ILE A 143 -8.94 2.61 -18.32
C ILE A 143 -9.75 3.92 -18.35
N ARG A 144 -9.13 5.09 -18.20
CA ARG A 144 -9.84 6.39 -18.29
C ARG A 144 -10.50 6.61 -19.64
N GLN A 145 -9.87 6.19 -20.74
CA GLN A 145 -10.44 6.28 -22.09
C GLN A 145 -11.79 5.56 -22.23
N THR A 146 -12.11 4.60 -21.34
CA THR A 146 -13.43 3.96 -21.31
C THR A 146 -14.55 4.86 -20.77
N GLY A 147 -14.20 5.98 -20.10
CA GLY A 147 -15.09 6.88 -19.37
C GLY A 147 -15.22 6.56 -17.88
N CYS A 148 -14.55 5.52 -17.38
CA CYS A 148 -14.58 5.10 -15.98
C CYS A 148 -13.82 6.07 -15.06
N LYS A 149 -14.24 6.17 -13.79
CA LYS A 149 -13.48 6.86 -12.75
C LYS A 149 -12.28 6.00 -12.34
N VAL A 150 -11.08 6.56 -12.36
CA VAL A 150 -9.84 5.84 -12.05
C VAL A 150 -9.00 6.63 -11.06
N VAL A 151 -8.50 5.95 -10.04
CA VAL A 151 -7.48 6.45 -9.11
C VAL A 151 -6.29 5.50 -9.18
N GLN A 152 -5.08 6.04 -9.25
CA GLN A 152 -3.85 5.25 -9.17
C GLN A 152 -3.20 5.42 -7.80
N ILE A 153 -2.79 4.30 -7.22
CA ILE A 153 -2.05 4.20 -5.97
C ILE A 153 -0.68 3.63 -6.32
N ASN A 154 0.36 4.47 -6.24
CA ASN A 154 1.73 3.98 -6.31
C ASN A 154 2.14 3.62 -4.88
N THR A 155 2.38 2.34 -4.61
CA THR A 155 2.88 1.82 -3.33
C THR A 155 4.35 1.44 -3.43
#